data_AF-A0A355V9M9-F1
#
_entry.id   AF-A0A355V9M9-F1
#
_cell.length_a   1.000
_cell.length_b   1.000
_cell.length_c   1.000
_cell.angle_alpha   90.00
_cell.angle_beta   90.00
_cell.angle_gamma   90.00
#
_symmetry.space_group_name_H-M   'P 1'
#
loop_
_entity.id
_entity.type
_entity.pdbx_description
1 polymer ?
#
loop_
_entity_poly.entity_id
_entity_poly.type
_entity_poly.pdbx_seq_one_letter_code
_entity_poly.pdbx_strand_id
1 'polypeptide(L)'
;APNKTLAAQLYGEFAEFFPDNAVEYFVSYYDYYQPEAYVPSSDTYIEKDASINDHIEQMRLSATKALLERRDVIVVATVSAIYGLGD
;
A
#
# COMPACT_ATOMS: atom_id res chain seq x y z
N ALA A 1 7.87 -4.56 3.09
CA ALA A 1 8.87 -3.58 3.55
C ALA A 1 8.37 -2.81 4.77
N PRO A 2 9.26 -2.41 5.71
CA PRO A 2 8.89 -1.72 6.96
C PRO A 2 8.30 -0.31 6.77
N ASN A 3 8.48 0.32 5.61
CA ASN A 3 7.90 1.63 5.30
C ASN A 3 7.68 1.80 3.79
N LYS A 4 6.91 2.82 3.40
CA LYS A 4 6.57 3.12 2.00
C LYS A 4 7.78 3.47 1.12
N THR A 5 8.79 4.14 1.68
CA THR A 5 9.99 4.54 0.92
C THR A 5 10.77 3.32 0.44
N LEU A 6 11.05 2.38 1.34
CA LEU A 6 11.76 1.16 0.98
C LEU A 6 10.90 0.24 0.10
N ALA A 7 9.57 0.23 0.30
CA ALA A 7 8.67 -0.50 -0.59
C ALA A 7 8.78 0.03 -2.04
N ALA A 8 8.76 1.34 -2.23
CA ALA A 8 8.88 1.95 -3.56
C ALA A 8 10.24 1.68 -4.21
N GLN A 9 11.32 1.70 -3.44
CA GLN A 9 12.67 1.35 -3.92
C GLN A 9 12.71 -0.10 -4.44
N LEU A 10 12.26 -1.05 -3.63
CA LEU A 10 12.22 -2.47 -4.01
C LEU A 10 11.32 -2.73 -5.23
N TYR A 11 10.20 -2.02 -5.34
CA TYR A 11 9.33 -2.08 -6.52
C TYR A 11 10.08 -1.68 -7.79
N GLY A 12 10.82 -0.56 -7.76
CA GLY A 12 11.64 -0.13 -8.90
C GLY A 12 12.74 -1.13 -9.25
N GLU A 13 13.50 -1.58 -8.24
CA GLU A 13 14.57 -2.56 -8.43
C GLU A 13 14.05 -3.88 -9.01
N PHE A 14 12.93 -4.40 -8.50
CA PHE A 14 12.35 -5.64 -9.04
C PHE A 14 11.78 -5.45 -10.45
N ALA A 15 11.19 -4.30 -10.76
CA ALA A 15 10.73 -4.02 -12.13
C ALA A 15 11.89 -4.02 -13.13
N GLU A 16 13.07 -3.53 -12.74
CA GLU A 16 14.28 -3.60 -13.55
C GLU A 16 14.85 -5.02 -13.67
N PHE A 17 14.84 -5.79 -12.58
CA PHE A 17 15.35 -7.17 -12.59
C PHE A 17 14.43 -8.16 -13.31
N PHE A 18 13.12 -7.92 -13.30
CA PHE A 18 12.10 -8.83 -13.82
C PHE A 18 11.18 -8.12 -14.84
N PRO A 19 11.72 -7.63 -15.97
CA PRO A 19 10.99 -6.78 -16.91
C PRO A 19 9.80 -7.47 -17.60
N ASP A 20 9.79 -8.80 -17.66
CA ASP A 20 8.74 -9.59 -18.30
C ASP A 20 7.66 -10.09 -17.30
N ASN A 21 7.93 -9.98 -15.99
CA ASN A 21 7.02 -10.44 -14.93
C ASN A 21 6.09 -9.32 -14.46
N ALA A 22 4.98 -9.70 -13.80
CA ALA A 22 4.11 -8.72 -13.16
C ALA A 22 4.71 -8.30 -11.81
N VAL A 23 5.46 -7.19 -11.81
CA VAL A 23 5.92 -6.56 -10.58
C VAL A 23 4.89 -5.52 -10.16
N GLU A 24 4.30 -5.71 -8.99
CA GLU A 24 3.14 -4.97 -8.52
C GLU A 24 3.42 -4.30 -7.18
N TYR A 25 2.77 -3.16 -6.93
CA TYR A 25 2.95 -2.37 -5.72
C TYR A 25 1.66 -2.35 -4.89
N PHE A 26 1.74 -2.77 -3.63
CA PHE A 26 0.56 -2.91 -2.77
C PHE A 26 0.80 -2.31 -1.38
N VAL A 27 0.51 -1.02 -1.23
CA VAL A 27 0.66 -0.31 0.04
C VAL A 27 -0.66 -0.02 0.72
N SER A 28 -0.61 0.14 2.03
CA SER A 28 -1.78 0.46 2.80
C SER A 28 -2.16 1.93 2.59
N TYR A 29 -3.44 2.13 2.44
CA TYR A 29 -4.15 3.33 2.82
C TYR A 29 -3.59 4.05 4.06
N TYR A 30 -3.32 3.31 5.14
CA TYR A 30 -2.78 3.88 6.37
C TYR A 30 -1.38 4.49 6.23
N ASP A 31 -0.64 4.18 5.16
CA ASP A 31 0.66 4.82 4.88
C ASP A 31 0.50 6.28 4.38
N TYR A 32 -0.73 6.69 4.08
CA TYR A 32 -1.11 8.03 3.61
C TYR A 32 -2.28 8.66 4.38
N TYR A 33 -2.92 7.93 5.30
CA TYR A 33 -4.03 8.44 6.12
C TYR A 33 -3.59 8.74 7.54
N GLN A 34 -4.12 9.85 8.07
CA GLN A 34 -4.17 10.07 9.50
C GLN A 34 -5.39 9.33 10.07
N PRO A 35 -5.19 8.33 10.95
CA PRO A 35 -6.32 7.68 11.60
C PRO A 35 -7.01 8.66 12.55
N GLU A 36 -8.29 8.40 12.80
CA GLU A 36 -9.01 9.06 13.88
C GLU A 36 -8.31 8.80 15.21
N ALA A 37 -8.09 9.86 15.99
CA ALA A 37 -7.41 9.75 17.27
C ALA A 37 -7.96 10.75 18.28
N TYR A 38 -8.12 10.29 19.51
CA TYR A 38 -8.38 11.17 20.64
C TYR A 38 -7.12 11.29 21.50
N VAL A 39 -6.69 12.53 21.77
CA VAL A 39 -5.51 12.85 22.57
C VAL A 39 -5.97 13.37 23.95
N PRO A 40 -5.97 12.53 25.00
CA PRO A 40 -6.56 12.90 26.29
C PRO A 40 -5.87 14.08 26.99
N SER A 41 -4.55 14.22 26.78
CA SER A 41 -3.75 15.27 27.42
C SER A 41 -4.11 16.67 26.94
N SER A 42 -4.67 16.80 25.74
CA SER A 42 -5.04 18.07 25.13
C SER A 42 -6.54 18.16 24.83
N ASP A 43 -7.33 17.18 25.27
CA ASP A 43 -8.77 17.06 24.98
C ASP A 43 -9.07 17.29 23.49
N THR A 44 -8.20 16.74 22.63
CA THR A 44 -8.26 16.99 21.18
C THR A 44 -8.73 15.75 20.47
N TYR A 45 -9.82 15.90 19.73
CA TYR A 45 -10.28 14.91 18.76
C TYR A 45 -9.70 15.27 17.39
N ILE A 46 -8.99 14.32 16.80
CA ILE A 46 -8.41 14.39 15.46
C ILE A 46 -9.30 13.56 14.56
N GLU A 47 -10.03 14.23 13.67
CA GLU A 47 -10.82 13.57 12.65
C GLU A 47 -9.93 12.84 11.63
N LYS A 48 -10.48 11.76 11.08
CA LYS A 48 -9.87 11.06 9.94
C LYS A 48 -9.77 12.03 8.76
N ASP A 49 -8.56 12.39 8.38
CA ASP A 49 -8.32 13.02 7.07
C ASP A 49 -8.10 11.91 6.04
N ALA A 50 -9.03 11.81 5.09
CA ALA A 50 -9.10 10.76 4.10
C ALA A 50 -8.95 11.35 2.69
N SER A 51 -7.73 11.63 2.26
CA SER A 51 -7.44 11.89 0.86
C SER A 51 -7.00 10.58 0.19
N ILE A 52 -7.97 9.79 -0.28
CA ILE A 52 -7.67 8.55 -1.01
C ILE A 52 -6.87 8.91 -2.25
N ASN A 53 -5.66 8.38 -2.32
CA ASN A 53 -4.83 8.56 -3.50
C ASN A 53 -5.29 7.58 -4.58
N ASP A 54 -6.01 8.08 -5.58
CA ASP A 54 -6.56 7.28 -6.69
C ASP A 54 -5.48 6.44 -7.40
N HIS A 55 -4.25 6.93 -7.47
CA HIS A 55 -3.14 6.19 -8.07
C HIS A 55 -2.72 4.98 -7.24
N ILE A 56 -2.71 5.11 -5.91
CA ILE A 56 -2.45 3.98 -5.01
C ILE A 56 -3.57 2.95 -5.12
N GLU A 57 -4.81 3.39 -5.25
CA GLU A 57 -5.94 2.48 -5.44
C GLU A 57 -5.82 1.69 -6.75
N GLN A 58 -5.49 2.38 -7.83
CA GLN A 58 -5.26 1.75 -9.13
C GLN A 58 -4.14 0.69 -9.06
N MET A 59 -3.06 0.95 -8.33
CA MET A 59 -1.97 -0.02 -8.13
C MET A 59 -2.43 -1.24 -7.32
N ARG A 60 -3.26 -1.05 -6.29
CA ARG A 60 -3.83 -2.16 -5.50
C ARG A 60 -4.73 -3.05 -6.35
N LEU A 61 -5.57 -2.45 -7.19
CA LEU A 61 -6.40 -3.18 -8.16
C LEU A 61 -5.56 -3.94 -9.20
N SER A 62 -4.47 -3.33 -9.69
CA SER A 62 -3.50 -4.00 -10.57
C SER A 62 -2.91 -5.24 -9.92
N ALA A 63 -2.43 -5.13 -8.68
CA ALA A 63 -1.82 -6.23 -7.94
C ALA A 63 -2.80 -7.40 -7.74
N THR A 64 -4.04 -7.11 -7.32
CA THR A 64 -5.07 -8.15 -7.13
C THR A 64 -5.45 -8.83 -8.45
N LYS A 65 -5.58 -8.07 -9.53
CA LYS A 65 -5.83 -8.61 -10.86
C LYS A 65 -4.68 -9.51 -11.33
N ALA A 66 -3.43 -9.06 -11.18
CA ALA A 66 -2.25 -9.83 -11.57
C ALA A 66 -2.18 -11.18 -10.85
N LEU A 67 -2.44 -11.20 -9.54
CA LEU A 67 -2.50 -12.43 -8.75
C LEU A 67 -3.56 -13.44 -9.21
N LEU A 68 -4.66 -12.97 -9.81
CA LEU A 68 -5.73 -13.82 -10.32
C LEU A 68 -5.46 -14.33 -11.74
N GLU A 69 -4.81 -13.51 -12.58
CA GLU A 69 -4.63 -13.79 -14.00
C GLU A 69 -3.29 -14.43 -14.35
N ARG A 70 -2.25 -14.26 -13.52
CA ARG A 70 -0.87 -14.67 -13.80
C ARG A 70 -0.28 -15.49 -12.67
N ARG A 71 0.73 -16.29 -13.00
CA ARG A 71 1.54 -17.05 -12.00
C ARG A 71 2.85 -16.37 -11.67
N ASP A 72 3.30 -15.48 -12.54
CA ASP A 72 4.62 -14.86 -12.50
C ASP A 72 4.52 -13.43 -11.94
N VAL A 73 4.09 -13.37 -10.68
CA VAL A 73 3.75 -12.11 -9.99
C VAL A 73 4.66 -11.92 -8.78
N ILE A 74 5.22 -10.71 -8.66
CA ILE A 74 5.97 -10.26 -7.49
C ILE A 74 5.21 -9.06 -6.92
N VAL A 75 4.70 -9.19 -5.69
CA VAL A 75 4.01 -8.08 -5.01
C VAL A 75 4.93 -7.48 -3.95
N VAL A 76 5.26 -6.21 -4.10
CA VAL A 76 5.98 -5.44 -3.08
C VAL A 76 4.97 -4.70 -2.21
N ALA A 77 4.90 -5.09 -0.94
CA ALA A 77 3.91 -4.55 0.00
C ALA A 77 4.54 -3.93 1.26
N THR A 78 3.85 -2.98 1.89
CA THR A 78 4.19 -2.52 3.26
C THR A 78 3.65 -3.48 4.32
N VAL A 79 4.24 -3.48 5.51
CA VAL A 79 3.73 -4.32 6.63
C VAL A 79 2.30 -3.93 6.99
N SER A 80 1.97 -2.64 6.96
CA SER A 80 0.62 -2.12 7.16
C SER A 80 -0.41 -2.66 6.15
N ALA A 81 0.02 -3.21 5.01
CA ALA A 81 -0.88 -3.75 3.99
C ALA A 81 -1.44 -5.15 4.31
N ILE A 82 -0.89 -5.85 5.32
CA ILE A 82 -1.42 -7.14 5.80
C ILE A 82 -2.52 -6.97 6.84
N TYR A 83 -2.73 -5.75 7.32
CA TYR A 83 -3.85 -5.42 8.21
C TYR A 83 -5.11 -5.19 7.36
N GLY A 84 -6.12 -6.02 7.60
CA GLY A 84 -7.51 -5.85 7.18
C GLY A 84 -7.72 -5.51 5.71
N LEU A 85 -7.83 -6.53 4.85
CA LEU A 85 -8.56 -6.42 3.57
C LEU A 85 -10.10 -6.44 3.77
N GLY A 86 -10.57 -6.36 5.02
CA GLY A 86 -11.98 -6.43 5.38
C GLY A 86 -12.29 -5.51 6.55
N ASP A 87 -12.85 -4.35 6.22
CA ASP A 87 -14.11 -3.85 6.76
C ASP A 87 -15.02 -3.53 5.57
#